data_AF-A0A0R2HW55-F1
#
_entry.id   AF-A0A0R2HW55-F1
#
_cell.length_a   1.000
_cell.length_b   1.000
_cell.length_c   1.000
_cell.angle_alpha   90.00
_cell.angle_beta   90.00
_cell.angle_gamma   90.00
#
_symmetry.space_group_name_H-M   'P 1'
#
loop_
_entity.id
_entity.type
_entity.pdbx_description
1 polymer ?
#
loop_
_entity_poly.entity_id
_entity_poly.type
_entity_poly.pdbx_seq_one_letter_code
_entity_poly.pdbx_strand_id
1 'polypeptide(L)' 'MRYLYANLVGEWTCVTLDPESTIDGVPLDIWLIDKDNHLYDNPSVTIFYAGVTYQIHSSLLQIFEMTAKKHFS' A
#
# COMPACT_ATOMS: atom_id res chain seq x y z
N MET A 1 -8.83 -5.68 -8.31
CA MET A 1 -7.59 -4.87 -8.34
C MET A 1 -7.30 -4.42 -6.91
N ARG A 2 -6.05 -4.59 -6.44
CA ARG A 2 -5.64 -4.21 -5.09
C ARG A 2 -5.00 -2.82 -5.10
N TYR A 3 -5.34 -2.00 -4.12
CA TYR A 3 -4.77 -0.68 -3.90
C TYR A 3 -4.19 -0.61 -2.49
N LEU A 4 -3.02 0.00 -2.36
CA LEU A 4 -2.39 0.26 -1.08
C LEU A 4 -2.54 1.74 -0.74
N TYR A 5 -3.11 1.97 0.44
CA TYR A 5 -3.15 3.27 1.08
C TYR A 5 -2.19 3.28 2.25
N ALA A 6 -1.40 4.34 2.35
CA ALA A 6 -0.51 4.60 3.47
C ALA A 6 -0.92 5.93 4.12
N ASN A 7 -0.92 5.99 5.45
CA ASN A 7 -1.07 7.26 6.14
C ASN A 7 0.28 7.99 6.15
N LEU A 8 0.48 8.89 5.19
CA LEU A 8 1.68 9.70 5.04
C LEU A 8 1.41 11.07 5.67
N VAL A 9 2.13 11.40 6.75
CA VAL A 9 2.03 12.72 7.42
C VAL A 9 0.59 13.08 7.84
N GLY A 10 -0.19 12.08 8.27
CA GLY A 10 -1.58 12.28 8.72
C GLY A 10 -2.64 12.13 7.63
N GLU A 11 -2.25 11.99 6.36
CA GLU A 11 -3.17 11.84 5.24
C GLU A 11 -3.11 10.43 4.63
N TRP A 12 -4.27 9.85 4.32
CA TRP A 12 -4.35 8.55 3.63
C TRP A 12 -4.14 8.73 2.14
N THR A 13 -2.96 8.30 1.66
CA THR A 13 -2.53 8.46 0.27
C THR A 13 -2.53 7.12 -0.45
N CYS A 14 -3.12 7.05 -1.64
CA CYS A 14 -3.06 5.87 -2.51
C CYS A 14 -1.70 5.80 -3.21
N VAL A 15 -0.79 4.98 -2.68
CA VAL A 15 0.60 4.90 -3.17
C VAL A 15 0.73 4.04 -4.43
N THR A 16 -0.19 3.11 -4.67
CA THR A 16 -0.18 2.21 -5.85
C THR A 16 -0.38 2.91 -7.18
N LEU A 17 -0.83 4.17 -7.19
CA LEU A 17 -1.02 4.94 -8.41
C LEU A 17 0.30 5.52 -8.96
N ASP A 18 1.35 5.60 -8.13
CA ASP A 18 2.67 6.05 -8.54
C ASP A 18 3.52 4.83 -8.94
N PRO A 19 3.97 4.73 -10.21
CA PRO A 19 4.73 3.58 -10.70
C PRO A 19 6.14 3.48 -10.09
N GLU A 20 6.67 4.56 -9.52
CA GLU A 20 7.99 4.56 -8.89
C GLU A 20 7.92 4.15 -7.41
N SER A 21 6.72 4.03 -6.85
CA SER A 21 6.56 3.76 -5.43
C SER A 21 7.03 2.36 -5.03
N THR A 22 7.67 2.28 -3.87
CA THR A 22 8.19 1.03 -3.30
C THR A 22 7.92 0.93 -1.81
N ILE A 23 7.84 -0.31 -1.30
CA ILE A 23 7.89 -0.60 0.13
C ILE A 23 9.10 -1.47 0.43
N ASP A 24 9.92 -1.02 1.36
CA ASP A 24 11.18 -1.65 1.75
C ASP A 24 12.08 -1.93 0.52
N GLY A 25 12.02 -1.06 -0.49
CA GLY A 25 12.73 -1.18 -1.76
C GLY A 25 12.08 -2.12 -2.79
N VAL A 26 10.94 -2.73 -2.47
CA VAL A 26 10.20 -3.63 -3.36
C VAL A 26 9.09 -2.85 -4.09
N PRO A 27 8.98 -2.94 -5.43
CA PRO A 27 7.86 -2.38 -6.19
C PRO A 27 6.50 -2.83 -5.66
N LEU A 28 5.52 -1.91 -5.65
CA LEU A 28 4.22 -2.16 -5.01
C LEU A 28 3.40 -3.27 -5.66
N ASP A 29 3.49 -3.45 -6.97
CA ASP A 29 2.82 -4.52 -7.69
C ASP A 29 3.31 -5.90 -7.24
N ILE A 30 4.61 -6.06 -7.03
CA ILE A 30 5.23 -7.28 -6.50
C ILE A 30 4.90 -7.43 -5.01
N TRP A 31 5.06 -6.36 -4.22
CA TRP A 31 4.83 -6.39 -2.78
C TRP A 31 3.38 -6.77 -2.42
N LEU A 32 2.40 -6.38 -3.24
CA LEU A 32 0.98 -6.68 -3.03
C LEU A 32 0.56 -8.13 -3.39
N ILE A 33 1.39 -8.87 -4.13
CA ILE A 33 1.13 -10.28 -4.49
C ILE A 33 1.30 -11.16 -3.24
N ASP A 34 2.34 -10.91 -2.46
CA ASP A 34 2.76 -11.77 -1.34
C ASP A 34 2.15 -11.38 0.01
N LYS A 35 1.41 -10.27 0.08
CA LYS A 35 0.81 -9.79 1.33
C LYS A 35 -0.66 -10.18 1.44
N ASP A 36 -0.93 -11.14 2.33
CA ASP A 36 -2.25 -11.26 2.96
C ASP A 36 -2.50 -10.05 3.88
N ASN A 37 -3.77 -9.76 4.20
CA ASN A 37 -4.21 -8.62 5.01
C ASN A 37 -3.60 -8.54 6.44
N HIS A 38 -2.65 -9.40 6.78
CA HIS A 38 -1.91 -9.45 8.03
C HIS A 38 -0.56 -8.73 7.88
N LEU A 39 -0.60 -7.41 7.88
CA LEU A 39 0.58 -6.53 7.78
C LEU A 39 1.37 -6.41 9.09
N TYR A 40 1.09 -7.26 10.09
CA TYR A 40 1.36 -6.96 11.50
C TYR A 40 2.72 -7.42 12.06
N ASP A 41 3.50 -8.20 11.31
CA ASP A 41 4.73 -8.77 11.87
C ASP A 41 5.91 -7.79 11.89
N ASN A 42 5.86 -6.72 11.09
CA ASN A 42 6.91 -5.72 11.03
C ASN A 42 6.50 -4.43 11.77
N PRO A 43 7.32 -3.91 12.70
CA PRO A 43 6.99 -2.71 13.48
C PRO A 43 7.06 -1.42 12.65
N SER A 44 7.78 -1.43 11.52
CA SER A 44 7.83 -0.29 10.61
C SER A 44 8.11 -0.75 9.19
N VAL A 45 7.66 0.04 8.22
CA VAL A 45 8.02 -0.10 6.81
C VAL A 45 8.59 1.21 6.28
N THR A 46 9.44 1.12 5.26
CA THR A 46 9.94 2.26 4.50
C THR A 46 9.16 2.37 3.20
N ILE A 47 8.59 3.53 2.92
CA ILE A 47 7.84 3.80 1.70
C ILE A 47 8.54 4.87 0.90
N PHE A 48 8.84 4.60 -0.36
CA PHE A 48 9.19 5.65 -1.32
C PHE A 48 7.95 6.02 -2.11
N TYR A 49 7.57 7.30 -2.11
CA TYR A 49 6.41 7.82 -2.82
C TYR A 49 6.67 9.26 -3.26
N ALA A 50 6.40 9.59 -4.53
CA ALA A 50 6.56 10.94 -5.08
C ALA A 50 7.95 11.58 -4.80
N GLY A 51 9.03 10.79 -4.89
CA GLY A 51 10.39 11.26 -4.65
C GLY A 51 10.79 11.41 -3.16
N VAL A 52 9.93 11.01 -2.22
CA VAL A 52 10.15 11.15 -0.77
C VAL A 52 10.13 9.78 -0.10
N THR A 53 11.03 9.57 0.86
CA THR A 53 11.07 8.38 1.71
C THR A 53 10.38 8.64 3.04
N TYR A 54 9.39 7.82 3.38
CA TYR A 54 8.64 7.82 4.63
C TYR A 54 8.98 6.56 5.41
N GLN A 55 9.08 6.67 6.74
CA GLN A 55 9.11 5.51 7.63
C GLN A 55 7.85 5.55 8.49
N ILE A 56 7.00 4.55 8.36
CA ILE A 56 5.71 4.49 9.07
C ILE A 56 5.52 3.16 9.77
N HIS A 57 4.71 3.15 10.82
CA HIS A 57 4.28 1.91 11.45
C HIS A 57 3.36 1.13 10.49
N SER A 58 3.46 -0.21 10.47
CA SER A 58 2.68 -1.05 9.55
C SER A 58 1.17 -0.94 9.72
N SER A 59 0.69 -0.58 10.91
CA SER A 59 -0.73 -0.29 11.17
C SER A 59 -1.28 0.93 10.41
N LEU A 60 -0.40 1.73 9.82
CA LEU A 60 -0.73 2.89 8.98
C LEU A 60 -0.82 2.51 7.49
N LEU A 61 -0.94 1.22 7.19
CA LEU A 61 -1.18 0.69 5.86
C LEU A 61 -2.59 0.07 5.77
N GLN A 62 -3.23 0.25 4.63
CA GLN A 62 -4.52 -0.35 4.31
C GLN A 62 -4.54 -0.86 2.87
N ILE A 63 -4.86 -2.14 2.69
CA ILE A 63 -5.05 -2.73 1.37
C ILE A 63 -6.55 -2.75 1.06
N PHE A 64 -6.94 -2.17 -0.06
CA PHE A 64 -8.31 -2.18 -0.57
C PHE A 64 -8.39 -3.07 -1.80
N GLU A 65 -9.28 -4.06 -1.76
CA GLU A 65 -9.60 -4.88 -2.92
C GLU A 65 -10.90 -4.43 -3.57
N MET A 66 -10.79 -3.86 -4.77
CA MET A 66 -11.98 -3.60 -5.58
C MET A 66 -12.49 -4.91 -6.17
N THR A 67 -13.64 -5.37 -5.69
CA THR A 67 -14.46 -6.38 -6.35
C THR A 67 -15.35 -5.68 -7.37
N ALA A 68 -15.38 -6.19 -8.61
CA ALA A 68 -16.31 -5.69 -9.61
C ALA A 68 -17.74 -5.88 -9.09
N LYS A 69 -18.55 -4.82 -9.06
CA LYS A 69 -20.00 -4.96 -8.84
C LYS A 69 -20.53 -5.93 -9.89
N LYS A 70 -21.04 -7.09 -9.45
CA LYS A 70 -21.93 -7.88 -10.31
C LYS A 70 -23.16 -7.02 -10.58
N HIS A 71 -23.27 -6.49 -11.79
CA HIS A 71 -24.55 -6.01 -12.30
C HIS A 71 -25.45 -7.25 -12.42
N PHE A 72 -26.39 -7.41 -11.48
CA PHE A 72 -27.53 -8.29 -11.71
C PHE A 72 -28.44 -7.56 -12.69
N SER A 73 -28.29 -7.92 -13.97
CA SER A 73 -29.25 -7.62 -15.04
C SER A 73 -30.52 -8.42 -14.84
#